data_AF-A0A1B6IK45-F1
#
_entry.id   AF-A0A1B6IK45-F1
#
_cell.length_a   1.000
_cell.length_b   1.000
_cell.length_c   1.000
_cell.angle_alpha   90.00
_cell.angle_beta   90.00
_cell.angle_gamma   90.00
#
_symmetry.space_group_name_H-M   'P 1'
#
loop_
_entity.id
_entity.type
_entity.pdbx_description
1 polymer ?
#
loop_
_entity_poly.entity_id
_entity_poly.type
_entity_poly.pdbx_seq_one_letter_code
_entity_poly.pdbx_strand_id
1 'polypeptide(L)'
;NLLRMKDKIFVEWQCCRVKDYVDIARCFKCQRFGHIARHCTSLKPSCSYCAEEHDYKDCPNKKKKEAVCCANCKREGRGDLNHDAGSRRCPVYEKAVKRNNDKIDYGL
;
A
#
# COMPACT_ATOMS: atom_id res chain seq x y z
N ASN A 1 -17.66 -15.41 -0.91
CA ASN A 1 -17.93 -15.15 0.51
C ASN A 1 -19.30 -14.49 0.67
N LEU A 2 -20.24 -15.11 1.41
CA LEU A 2 -21.62 -14.62 1.60
C LEU A 2 -21.69 -13.23 2.27
N LEU A 3 -20.76 -12.93 3.18
CA LEU A 3 -20.73 -11.65 3.90
C LEU A 3 -20.27 -10.51 2.98
N ARG A 4 -19.34 -10.77 2.05
CA ARG A 4 -18.92 -9.81 1.03
C ARG A 4 -20.04 -9.49 0.03
N MET A 5 -20.86 -10.47 -0.34
CA MET A 5 -21.97 -10.26 -1.29
C MET A 5 -23.07 -9.34 -0.73
N LYS A 6 -23.26 -9.33 0.60
CA LYS A 6 -24.30 -8.53 1.23
C LYS A 6 -23.86 -7.09 1.47
N ASP A 7 -22.56 -6.75 1.32
CA ASP A 7 -21.86 -5.47 1.63
C ASP A 7 -22.05 -4.92 3.06
N LYS A 8 -23.12 -5.31 3.72
CA LYS A 8 -23.56 -4.94 5.05
C LYS A 8 -24.13 -6.17 5.74
N ILE A 9 -23.87 -6.30 7.02
CA ILE A 9 -24.49 -7.29 7.90
C ILE A 9 -25.15 -6.56 9.06
N PHE A 10 -26.19 -7.17 9.60
CA PHE A 10 -26.81 -6.69 10.82
C PHE A 10 -26.25 -7.51 11.98
N VAL A 11 -25.66 -6.80 12.95
CA VAL A 11 -25.19 -7.38 14.22
C VAL A 11 -26.03 -6.72 15.30
N GLU A 12 -26.95 -7.49 15.86
CA GLU A 12 -28.00 -6.97 16.75
C GLU A 12 -28.72 -5.76 16.13
N TRP A 13 -28.65 -4.60 16.76
CA TRP A 13 -29.29 -3.36 16.35
C TRP A 13 -28.42 -2.49 15.43
N GLN A 14 -27.25 -3.00 14.99
CA GLN A 14 -26.29 -2.24 14.18
C GLN A 14 -26.18 -2.78 12.76
N CYS A 15 -26.13 -1.86 11.77
CA CYS A 15 -25.81 -2.17 10.39
C CYS A 15 -24.31 -1.92 10.14
N CYS A 16 -23.55 -3.00 9.96
CA CYS A 16 -22.10 -2.98 9.82
C CYS A 16 -21.70 -3.22 8.37
N ARG A 17 -20.90 -2.32 7.77
CA ARG A 17 -20.29 -2.57 6.46
C ARG A 17 -19.22 -3.65 6.58
N VAL A 18 -19.25 -4.66 5.71
CA VAL A 18 -18.26 -5.72 5.69
C VAL A 18 -17.23 -5.43 4.59
N LYS A 19 -15.96 -5.59 4.93
CA LYS A 19 -14.85 -5.57 3.98
C LYS A 19 -13.84 -6.63 4.37
N ASP A 20 -13.15 -7.19 3.38
CA ASP A 20 -12.05 -8.10 3.64
C ASP A 20 -10.93 -7.34 4.37
N TYR A 21 -10.43 -7.94 5.46
CA TYR A 21 -9.21 -7.47 6.08
C TYR A 21 -8.03 -8.04 5.30
N VAL A 22 -7.40 -7.18 4.50
CA VAL A 22 -6.25 -7.56 3.68
C VAL A 22 -5.07 -6.67 4.01
N ASP A 23 -4.01 -7.31 4.50
CA ASP A 23 -2.74 -6.64 4.75
C ASP A 23 -1.74 -6.96 3.63
N ILE A 24 -1.37 -5.92 2.88
CA ILE A 24 -0.43 -6.04 1.77
C ILE A 24 0.96 -5.67 2.26
N ALA A 25 1.85 -6.64 2.28
CA ALA A 25 3.25 -6.43 2.65
C ALA A 25 3.89 -5.35 1.77
N ARG A 26 4.39 -4.28 2.40
CA ARG A 26 5.23 -3.27 1.76
C ARG A 26 6.69 -3.51 2.14
N CYS A 27 7.55 -3.59 1.14
CA CYS A 27 8.97 -3.75 1.34
C CYS A 27 9.59 -2.44 1.84
N PHE A 28 10.07 -2.39 3.08
CA PHE A 28 10.69 -1.18 3.63
C PHE A 28 12.03 -0.80 2.96
N LYS A 29 12.63 -1.68 2.14
CA LYS A 29 13.83 -1.36 1.33
C LYS A 29 13.48 -0.65 0.03
N CYS A 30 12.62 -1.23 -0.80
CA CYS A 30 12.35 -0.73 -2.17
C CYS A 30 10.95 -0.12 -2.36
N GLN A 31 10.16 -0.09 -1.29
CA GLN A 31 8.77 0.35 -1.19
C GLN A 31 7.73 -0.45 -1.99
N ARG A 32 8.12 -1.44 -2.80
CA ARG A 32 7.19 -2.28 -3.57
C ARG A 32 6.25 -3.09 -2.67
N PHE A 33 5.07 -3.38 -3.18
CA PHE A 33 4.10 -4.27 -2.54
C PHE A 33 4.36 -5.75 -2.91
N GLY A 34 3.98 -6.66 -2.02
CA GLY A 34 3.99 -8.11 -2.22
C GLY A 34 5.21 -8.85 -1.65
N HIS A 35 6.15 -8.14 -1.01
CA HIS A 35 7.26 -8.77 -0.28
C HIS A 35 7.77 -7.85 0.84
N ILE A 36 8.56 -8.42 1.75
CA ILE A 36 9.23 -7.69 2.83
C ILE A 36 10.73 -7.56 2.57
N ALA A 37 11.40 -6.67 3.30
CA ALA A 37 12.81 -6.32 3.08
C ALA A 37 13.77 -7.52 3.06
N ARG A 38 13.54 -8.54 3.90
CA ARG A 38 14.37 -9.77 3.94
C ARG A 38 14.39 -10.56 2.63
N HIS A 39 13.38 -10.39 1.77
CA HIS A 39 13.27 -11.05 0.46
C HIS A 39 13.44 -10.07 -0.71
N CYS A 40 13.94 -8.85 -0.44
CA CYS A 40 14.09 -7.82 -1.46
C CYS A 40 15.38 -8.00 -2.27
N THR A 41 15.24 -8.09 -3.59
CA THR A 41 16.36 -8.20 -4.53
C THR A 41 16.85 -6.85 -5.08
N SER A 42 16.23 -5.74 -4.68
CA SER A 42 16.69 -4.41 -5.11
C SER A 42 18.06 -4.12 -4.52
N LEU A 43 19.01 -3.68 -5.35
CA LEU A 43 20.36 -3.32 -4.91
C LEU A 43 20.34 -2.13 -3.95
N LYS A 44 19.59 -1.09 -4.34
CA LYS A 44 19.53 0.21 -3.66
C LYS A 44 18.18 0.41 -2.95
N PRO A 45 18.15 1.10 -1.80
CA PRO A 45 16.90 1.45 -1.13
C PRO A 45 16.17 2.57 -1.87
N SER A 46 14.89 2.73 -1.59
CA SER A 46 14.10 3.88 -2.00
C SER A 46 13.37 4.43 -0.78
N CYS A 47 13.50 5.74 -0.58
CA CYS A 47 12.96 6.43 0.57
C CYS A 47 11.44 6.39 0.55
N SER A 48 10.81 6.03 1.67
CA SER A 48 9.36 6.00 1.78
C SER A 48 8.71 7.39 1.71
N TYR A 49 9.48 8.46 1.97
CA TYR A 49 8.96 9.83 2.02
C TYR A 49 9.17 10.59 0.72
N CYS A 50 10.36 10.54 0.12
CA CYS A 50 10.72 11.36 -1.04
C CYS A 50 11.08 10.57 -2.30
N ALA A 51 10.94 9.24 -2.29
CA ALA A 51 11.26 8.33 -3.40
C ALA A 51 12.72 8.26 -3.86
N GLU A 52 13.62 9.09 -3.31
CA GLU A 52 15.05 9.10 -3.64
C GLU A 52 15.82 7.92 -3.04
N GLU A 53 17.07 7.73 -3.49
CA GLU A 53 17.89 6.54 -3.20
C GLU A 53 18.57 6.59 -1.81
N HIS A 54 17.80 6.38 -0.75
CA HIS A 54 18.28 6.23 0.63
C HIS A 54 17.21 5.57 1.52
N ASP A 55 17.59 5.14 2.73
CA ASP A 55 16.62 4.72 3.75
C ASP A 55 15.90 5.94 4.34
N TYR A 56 14.64 5.78 4.77
CA TYR A 56 13.90 6.86 5.42
C TYR A 56 14.68 7.48 6.59
N LYS A 57 15.44 6.68 7.35
CA LYS A 57 16.26 7.15 8.48
C LYS A 57 17.27 8.22 8.06
N ASP A 58 17.79 8.16 6.85
CA ASP A 58 18.83 9.06 6.33
C ASP A 58 18.25 10.15 5.41
N CYS A 59 16.92 10.27 5.34
CA CYS A 59 16.26 11.19 4.43
C CYS A 59 16.54 12.67 4.80
N PRO A 60 17.18 13.46 3.92
CA PRO A 60 17.44 14.88 4.16
C PRO A 60 16.17 15.74 4.02
N ASN A 61 15.07 15.15 3.53
CA ASN A 61 13.86 15.85 3.16
C ASN A 61 12.68 15.60 4.12
N LYS A 62 12.86 14.92 5.26
CA LYS A 62 11.76 14.54 6.19
C LYS A 62 10.84 15.69 6.62
N LYS A 63 11.36 16.92 6.65
CA LYS A 63 10.64 18.12 7.08
C LYS A 63 10.06 18.95 5.92
N LYS A 64 10.38 18.58 4.67
CA LYS A 64 10.01 19.32 3.45
C LYS A 64 8.76 18.70 2.84
N LYS A 65 7.60 19.31 3.07
CA LYS A 65 6.30 18.80 2.57
C LYS A 65 6.28 18.73 1.04
N GLU A 66 6.96 19.66 0.38
CA GLU A 66 7.13 19.71 -1.07
C GLU A 66 7.96 18.55 -1.65
N ALA A 67 8.73 17.88 -0.80
CA ALA A 67 9.55 16.73 -1.19
C ALA A 67 8.83 15.38 -0.99
N VAL A 68 7.59 15.38 -0.50
CA VAL A 68 6.79 14.16 -0.37
C VAL A 68 6.55 13.58 -1.76
N CYS A 69 6.98 12.33 -1.96
CA CYS A 69 6.85 11.64 -3.22
C CYS A 69 6.70 10.13 -3.00
N CYS A 70 5.63 9.55 -3.55
CA CYS A 70 5.38 8.13 -3.48
C CYS A 70 6.24 7.37 -4.50
N ALA A 71 7.19 6.57 -4.01
CA ALA A 71 8.10 5.78 -4.85
C ALA A 71 7.37 4.82 -5.81
N ASN A 72 6.24 4.26 -5.40
CA ASN A 72 5.46 3.35 -6.24
C ASN A 72 4.69 4.08 -7.33
N CYS A 73 4.04 5.20 -6.99
CA CYS A 73 3.32 6.03 -7.97
C CYS A 73 4.29 6.63 -9.00
N LYS A 74 5.47 7.10 -8.57
CA LYS A 74 6.54 7.59 -9.44
C LYS A 74 6.98 6.49 -10.42
N ARG A 75 7.18 5.26 -9.93
CA ARG A 75 7.58 4.11 -10.76
C ARG A 75 6.51 3.69 -11.78
N GLU A 76 5.23 3.82 -11.45
CA GLU A 76 4.10 3.50 -12.35
C GLU A 76 3.69 4.68 -13.24
N GLY A 77 4.40 5.82 -13.20
CA GLY A 77 4.11 6.99 -14.03
C GLY A 77 2.77 7.67 -13.70
N ARG A 78 2.34 7.66 -12.42
CA ARG A 78 1.09 8.30 -11.98
C ARG A 78 1.25 9.82 -11.86
N GLY A 79 0.16 10.56 -12.07
CA GLY A 79 0.13 12.03 -11.96
C GLY A 79 0.14 12.56 -10.52
N ASP A 80 -0.58 11.91 -9.60
CA ASP A 80 -0.53 12.26 -8.17
C ASP A 80 0.57 11.47 -7.46
N LEU A 81 1.61 12.20 -7.04
CA LEU A 81 2.75 11.67 -6.30
C LEU A 81 2.80 12.19 -4.86
N ASN A 82 1.92 13.12 -4.46
CA ASN A 82 2.04 13.90 -3.22
C ASN A 82 1.50 13.14 -1.99
N HIS A 83 2.12 12.00 -1.71
CA HIS A 83 1.90 11.19 -0.53
C HIS A 83 3.12 10.27 -0.30
N ASP A 84 3.32 9.79 0.92
CA ASP A 84 4.38 8.83 1.22
C ASP A 84 4.00 7.42 0.71
N ALA A 85 5.00 6.55 0.56
CA ALA A 85 4.81 5.19 0.04
C ALA A 85 3.95 4.27 0.93
N GLY A 86 3.68 4.67 2.18
CA GLY A 86 2.80 3.97 3.12
C GLY A 86 1.36 4.47 3.14
N SER A 87 1.04 5.53 2.37
CA SER A 87 -0.32 6.09 2.31
C SER A 87 -1.34 5.06 1.84
N ARG A 88 -2.42 4.88 2.60
CA ARG A 88 -3.56 4.04 2.22
C ARG A 88 -4.39 4.63 1.06
N ARG A 89 -4.18 5.91 0.72
CA ARG A 89 -4.78 6.59 -0.45
C ARG A 89 -3.96 6.39 -1.73
N CYS A 90 -2.87 5.63 -1.68
CA CYS A 90 -2.02 5.39 -2.84
C CYS A 90 -2.77 4.50 -3.87
N PRO A 91 -2.96 4.95 -5.13
CA PRO A 91 -3.66 4.16 -6.14
C PRO A 91 -2.93 2.86 -6.49
N VAL A 92 -1.61 2.82 -6.32
CA VAL A 92 -0.82 1.59 -6.51
C VAL A 92 -1.05 0.61 -5.35
N TYR A 93 -1.24 1.12 -4.13
CA TYR A 93 -1.62 0.31 -2.97
C TYR A 93 -3.03 -0.27 -3.16
N GLU A 94 -4.01 0.54 -3.58
CA GLU A 94 -5.38 0.08 -3.86
C GLU A 94 -5.40 -1.00 -4.94
N LYS A 95 -4.63 -0.83 -6.02
CA LYS A 95 -4.45 -1.86 -7.06
C LYS A 95 -3.87 -3.16 -6.49
N ALA A 96 -2.93 -3.08 -5.55
CA ALA A 96 -2.34 -4.24 -4.90
C ALA A 96 -3.33 -4.96 -3.98
N VAL A 97 -4.14 -4.22 -3.21
CA VAL A 97 -5.24 -4.77 -2.40
C VAL A 97 -6.25 -5.49 -3.28
N LYS A 98 -6.72 -4.84 -4.37
CA LYS A 98 -7.67 -5.45 -5.30
C LYS A 98 -7.15 -6.77 -5.85
N ARG A 99 -5.91 -6.79 -6.35
CA ARG A 99 -5.26 -8.01 -6.85
C ARG A 99 -5.16 -9.10 -5.80
N ASN A 100 -4.95 -8.75 -4.54
CA ASN A 100 -4.92 -9.75 -3.46
C ASN A 100 -6.32 -10.30 -3.19
N ASN A 101 -7.33 -9.44 -3.10
CA ASN A 101 -8.73 -9.84 -2.89
C ASN A 101 -9.24 -10.76 -4.00
N ASP A 102 -8.83 -10.52 -5.25
CA ASP A 102 -9.20 -11.33 -6.40
C ASP A 102 -8.58 -12.74 -6.35
N LYS A 103 -7.55 -12.96 -5.52
CA LYS A 103 -6.89 -14.27 -5.33
C LYS A 103 -7.37 -15.02 -4.10
N ILE A 104 -8.20 -14.42 -3.26
CA ILE A 104 -8.74 -15.09 -2.08
C ILE A 104 -9.84 -16.03 -2.57
N ASP A 105 -9.52 -17.32 -2.60
CA ASP A 105 -10.51 -18.36 -2.76
C ASP A 105 -11.24 -18.58 -1.43
N TYR A 106 -12.55 -18.44 -1.46
CA TYR A 106 -13.41 -18.70 -0.30
C TYR A 106 -14.01 -20.10 -0.31
N GLY A 107 -13.61 -20.98 -1.24
CA GLY A 107 -14.06 -22.36 -1.35
C GLY A 107 -15.55 -22.48 -1.70
N LEU A 108 -16.06 -21.55 -2.52
CA LEU A 108 -17.44 -21.58 -3.04
C LEU A 108 -17.46 -22.08 -4.49
#